data_AF-A0A4Y8ZV76-F1
#
_entry.id   AF-A0A4Y8ZV76-F1
#
_cell.length_a   1.000
_cell.length_b   1.000
_cell.length_c   1.000
_cell.angle_alpha   90.00
_cell.angle_beta   90.00
_cell.angle_gamma   90.00
#
_symmetry.space_group_name_H-M   'P 1'
#
loop_
_entity.id
_entity.type
_entity.pdbx_description
1 polymer ?
#
loop_
_entity_poly.entity_id
_entity_poly.type
_entity_poly.pdbx_seq_one_letter_code
_entity_poly.pdbx_strand_id
1 'polypeptide(L)'
;MSAALISRDPHLKRLSDEGFEIEVCNSHLIVRSVPHVTVDGNLARGVLTCALSLDGTGLTATPQGDHTMYFAGGTPCHRNGAPMANIINNSQKQRCGELDVDHYLSSKPEVTHRYENIYDKVVAYERLIGGAARSLDLTANARTHAKAMIANDDSPFAIPDSASARYRIGGVNRKLKGRVAIIGLGGTGSFLLDLLAKTWVTEIHLYDGDQLLNHNLFRSPGSPEPELLKDFPYKVAYYAQVYARMHTGITPHPVRVTEANVDELAGFDFVFVCVDKGSSRREIANGLLRLEVPFVDTGIGVGLEEDCLDGCARATFIRPGMAWSEVERLLPFGDDKEEDDLYRTDIQIAAVNSLNAIMAIMRWKRWSNYFRDERNEVNSVYMIEGNNISNRAA
;
A
#
# COMPACT_ATOMS: atom_id res chain seq x y z
N MET A 1 -0.33 3.51 -15.22
CA MET A 1 -0.83 4.91 -15.21
C MET A 1 0.23 5.98 -15.56
N SER A 2 1.53 5.65 -15.64
CA SER A 2 2.62 6.60 -15.98
C SER A 2 2.39 7.46 -17.24
N ALA A 3 2.14 6.84 -18.40
CA ALA A 3 1.87 7.55 -19.65
C ALA A 3 0.54 8.32 -19.61
N ALA A 4 -0.45 7.80 -18.89
CA ALA A 4 -1.74 8.44 -18.72
C ALA A 4 -1.64 9.74 -17.89
N LEU A 5 -0.81 9.75 -16.84
CA LEU A 5 -0.60 10.96 -16.04
C LEU A 5 0.15 12.03 -16.83
N ILE A 6 1.25 11.67 -17.51
CA ILE A 6 2.00 12.62 -18.34
C ILE A 6 1.11 13.26 -19.41
N SER A 7 0.20 12.49 -20.02
CA SER A 7 -0.72 13.03 -21.04
C SER A 7 -1.85 13.90 -20.47
N ARG A 8 -2.31 13.62 -19.24
CA ARG A 8 -3.45 14.31 -18.61
C ARG A 8 -3.04 15.57 -17.84
N ASP A 9 -1.86 15.56 -17.24
CA ASP A 9 -1.33 16.69 -16.48
C ASP A 9 -0.73 17.74 -17.42
N PRO A 10 -1.21 19.00 -17.39
CA PRO A 10 -0.76 20.03 -18.34
C PRO A 10 0.73 20.40 -18.18
N HIS A 11 1.30 20.28 -16.97
CA HIS A 11 2.68 20.66 -16.69
C HIS A 11 3.65 19.55 -17.07
N LEU A 12 3.33 18.30 -16.76
CA LEU A 12 4.10 17.14 -17.23
C LEU A 12 4.01 17.00 -18.74
N LYS A 13 2.82 17.18 -19.32
CA LYS A 13 2.63 17.19 -20.77
C LYS A 13 3.51 18.25 -21.42
N ARG A 14 3.55 19.46 -20.87
CA ARG A 14 4.41 20.53 -21.38
C ARG A 14 5.89 20.16 -21.34
N LEU A 15 6.39 19.59 -20.25
CA LEU A 15 7.78 19.10 -20.18
C LEU A 15 8.06 18.09 -21.30
N SER A 16 7.17 17.11 -21.49
CA SER A 16 7.30 16.12 -22.56
C SER A 16 7.25 16.75 -23.96
N ASP A 17 6.31 17.67 -24.21
CA ASP A 17 6.13 18.33 -25.50
C ASP A 17 7.33 19.24 -25.85
N GLU A 18 7.96 19.86 -24.85
CA GLU A 18 9.20 20.63 -25.00
C GLU A 18 10.46 19.75 -25.17
N GLY A 19 10.31 18.43 -25.17
CA GLY A 19 11.38 17.49 -25.50
C GLY A 19 12.21 16.99 -24.32
N PHE A 20 11.77 17.22 -23.07
CA PHE A 20 12.40 16.58 -21.91
C PHE A 20 12.15 15.07 -21.91
N GLU A 21 13.20 14.30 -21.59
CA GLU A 21 13.09 12.86 -21.32
C GLU A 21 12.51 12.64 -19.92
N ILE A 22 11.18 12.65 -19.80
CA ILE A 22 10.51 12.43 -18.52
C ILE A 22 9.84 11.06 -18.42
N GLU A 23 9.89 10.50 -17.23
CA GLU A 23 9.22 9.26 -16.86
C GLU A 23 8.56 9.47 -15.50
N VAL A 24 7.37 8.89 -15.31
CA VAL A 24 6.74 8.80 -13.98
C VAL A 24 6.74 7.35 -13.55
N CYS A 25 7.46 7.05 -12.47
CA CYS A 25 7.52 5.71 -11.90
C CYS A 25 7.27 5.79 -10.40
N ASN A 26 6.29 5.05 -9.87
CA ASN A 26 5.97 5.01 -8.44
C ASN A 26 5.78 6.40 -7.84
N SER A 27 5.00 7.25 -8.50
CA SER A 27 4.77 8.67 -8.15
C SER A 27 6.06 9.49 -7.98
N HIS A 28 7.17 9.09 -8.59
CA HIS A 28 8.36 9.91 -8.78
C HIS A 28 8.43 10.39 -10.22
N LEU A 29 8.74 11.67 -10.39
CA LEU A 29 9.18 12.20 -11.68
C LEU A 29 10.67 11.90 -11.85
N ILE A 30 11.04 11.36 -12.99
CA ILE A 30 12.41 11.13 -13.42
C ILE A 30 12.63 11.97 -14.66
N VAL A 31 13.62 12.86 -14.64
CA VAL A 31 14.03 13.70 -15.77
C VAL A 31 15.45 13.28 -16.15
N ARG A 32 15.56 12.56 -17.26
CA ARG A 32 16.84 11.99 -17.72
C ARG A 32 17.64 13.02 -18.50
N SER A 33 18.89 12.66 -18.79
CA SER A 33 19.73 13.38 -19.76
C SER A 33 20.01 14.83 -19.39
N VAL A 34 20.00 15.16 -18.09
CA VAL A 34 20.28 16.50 -17.58
C VAL A 34 21.79 16.78 -17.71
N PRO A 35 22.22 17.73 -18.54
CA PRO A 35 23.63 18.02 -18.73
C PRO A 35 24.20 18.73 -17.51
N HIS A 36 25.42 18.37 -17.10
CA HIS A 36 26.15 19.03 -16.03
C HIS A 36 27.66 19.03 -16.33
N VAL A 37 28.39 19.90 -15.61
CA VAL A 37 29.85 19.90 -15.61
C VAL A 37 30.34 19.09 -14.42
N THR A 38 31.34 18.24 -14.61
CA THR A 38 31.97 17.45 -13.54
C THR A 38 33.07 18.22 -12.83
N VAL A 39 33.63 17.65 -11.75
CA VAL A 39 34.78 18.22 -11.03
C VAL A 39 36.00 18.43 -11.93
N ASP A 40 36.16 17.58 -12.96
CA ASP A 40 37.26 17.68 -13.94
C ASP A 40 36.98 18.73 -15.04
N GLY A 41 35.86 19.45 -14.97
CA GLY A 41 35.47 20.42 -15.99
C GLY A 41 34.89 19.80 -17.27
N ASN A 42 34.60 18.50 -17.27
CA ASN A 42 34.05 17.78 -18.42
C ASN A 42 32.52 17.81 -18.44
N LEU A 43 31.93 17.66 -19.62
CA LEU A 43 30.49 17.49 -19.77
C LEU A 43 30.07 16.05 -19.46
N ALA A 44 29.02 15.92 -18.66
CA ALA A 44 28.38 14.65 -18.36
C ALA A 44 26.86 14.81 -18.31
N ARG A 45 26.15 13.68 -18.22
CA ARG A 45 24.69 13.65 -18.07
C ARG A 45 24.30 12.95 -16.79
N GLY A 46 23.32 13.52 -16.10
CA GLY A 46 22.72 12.95 -14.91
C GLY A 46 21.21 12.90 -15.02
N VAL A 47 20.57 12.59 -13.90
CA VAL A 47 19.12 12.41 -13.79
C VAL A 47 18.61 13.22 -12.61
N LEU A 48 17.63 14.10 -12.85
CA LEU A 48 16.89 14.76 -11.78
C LEU A 48 15.68 13.91 -11.40
N THR A 49 15.39 13.80 -10.11
CA THR A 49 14.18 13.12 -9.64
C THR A 49 13.56 13.78 -8.41
N CYS A 50 12.25 13.71 -8.28
CA CYS A 50 11.54 14.09 -7.06
C CYS A 50 10.21 13.33 -6.94
N ALA A 51 9.70 13.19 -5.72
CA ALA A 51 8.33 12.71 -5.51
C ALA A 51 7.32 13.72 -6.08
N LEU A 52 6.29 13.22 -6.75
CA LEU A 52 5.15 14.01 -7.20
C LEU A 52 4.15 14.14 -6.05
N SER A 53 3.75 15.38 -5.77
CA SER A 53 2.56 15.66 -4.96
C SER A 53 1.37 15.77 -5.89
N LEU A 54 0.31 15.00 -5.65
CA LEU A 54 -0.91 15.03 -6.45
C LEU A 54 -2.05 15.72 -5.69
N ASP A 55 -2.93 16.41 -6.40
CA ASP A 55 -4.16 16.99 -5.86
C ASP A 55 -5.32 15.96 -5.85
N GLY A 56 -6.50 16.40 -5.39
CA GLY A 56 -7.69 15.55 -5.31
C GLY A 56 -8.22 15.03 -6.64
N THR A 57 -7.75 15.56 -7.77
CA THR A 57 -8.09 15.10 -9.12
C THR A 57 -7.07 14.10 -9.69
N GLY A 58 -5.98 13.86 -8.95
CA GLY A 58 -4.87 12.99 -9.35
C GLY A 58 -3.87 13.67 -10.29
N LEU A 59 -3.90 15.00 -10.44
CA LEU A 59 -2.93 15.78 -11.20
C LEU A 59 -1.86 16.37 -10.26
N THR A 60 -0.74 16.87 -10.80
CA THR A 60 0.32 17.45 -9.98
C THR A 60 -0.16 18.71 -9.26
N ALA A 61 0.08 18.76 -7.95
CA ALA A 61 -0.41 19.81 -7.09
C ALA A 61 0.19 21.17 -7.44
N THR A 62 -0.63 22.21 -7.41
CA THR A 62 -0.21 23.59 -7.63
C THR A 62 -0.68 24.45 -6.45
N PRO A 63 0.22 25.13 -5.71
CA PRO A 63 1.68 25.18 -5.87
C PRO A 63 2.41 23.93 -5.35
N GLN A 64 3.68 23.76 -5.74
CA GLN A 64 4.52 22.66 -5.25
C GLN A 64 4.91 22.90 -3.78
N GLY A 65 4.52 21.97 -2.89
CA GLY A 65 4.82 22.05 -1.46
C GLY A 65 6.29 21.76 -1.09
N ASP A 66 7.01 21.03 -1.94
CA ASP A 66 8.42 20.69 -1.76
C ASP A 66 9.25 21.27 -2.92
N HIS A 67 10.24 22.11 -2.59
CA HIS A 67 11.13 22.74 -3.57
C HIS A 67 12.39 21.92 -3.88
N THR A 68 12.60 20.78 -3.23
CA THR A 68 13.84 19.99 -3.35
C THR A 68 13.80 18.96 -4.48
N MET A 69 14.98 18.57 -4.98
CA MET A 69 15.15 17.49 -5.96
C MET A 69 16.36 16.63 -5.60
N TYR A 70 16.43 15.43 -6.13
CA TYR A 70 17.60 14.57 -6.06
C TYR A 70 18.27 14.49 -7.43
N PHE A 71 19.57 14.23 -7.43
CA PHE A 71 20.36 14.10 -8.64
C PHE A 71 21.21 12.84 -8.61
N ALA A 72 21.10 12.02 -9.67
CA ALA A 72 21.96 10.87 -9.92
C ALA A 72 22.99 11.22 -11.01
N GLY A 73 24.26 10.96 -10.74
CA GLY A 73 25.39 11.36 -11.59
C GLY A 73 26.58 11.88 -10.79
N GLY A 74 27.59 12.40 -11.48
CA GLY A 74 28.72 13.06 -10.84
C GLY A 74 28.31 14.38 -10.17
N THR A 75 29.14 14.88 -9.25
CA THR A 75 28.90 16.16 -8.57
C THR A 75 28.67 17.28 -9.60
N PRO A 76 27.50 17.95 -9.60
CA PRO A 76 27.26 19.07 -10.50
C PRO A 76 28.14 20.27 -10.10
N CYS A 77 28.92 20.75 -11.06
CA CYS A 77 29.88 21.82 -10.86
C CYS A 77 29.58 23.05 -11.73
N HIS A 78 30.09 24.20 -11.29
CA HIS A 78 30.23 25.39 -12.13
C HIS A 78 31.24 25.12 -13.26
N ARG A 79 31.32 26.04 -14.23
CA ARG A 79 32.20 25.92 -15.41
C ARG A 79 33.67 25.63 -15.05
N ASN A 80 34.15 26.17 -13.93
CA ASN A 80 35.52 26.01 -13.45
C ASN A 80 35.77 24.70 -12.67
N GLY A 81 34.82 23.77 -12.66
CA GLY A 81 34.92 22.51 -11.90
C GLY A 81 34.59 22.64 -10.41
N ALA A 82 34.32 23.85 -9.90
CA ALA A 82 33.93 24.03 -8.50
C ALA A 82 32.51 23.47 -8.25
N PRO A 83 32.29 22.63 -7.21
CA PRO A 83 30.96 22.11 -6.88
C PRO A 83 29.92 23.20 -6.64
N MET A 84 28.68 22.99 -7.08
CA MET A 84 27.57 23.92 -6.87
C MET A 84 27.03 23.86 -5.43
N ALA A 85 27.83 24.29 -4.45
CA ALA A 85 27.50 24.28 -3.03
C ALA A 85 26.26 25.15 -2.68
N ASN A 86 25.86 26.04 -3.57
CA ASN A 86 24.66 26.87 -3.41
C ASN A 86 23.35 26.08 -3.62
N ILE A 87 23.38 24.91 -4.27
CA ILE A 87 22.21 24.06 -4.47
C ILE A 87 22.39 22.65 -3.91
N ILE A 88 23.63 22.15 -3.79
CA ILE A 88 23.90 20.85 -3.18
C ILE A 88 23.73 21.00 -1.66
N ASN A 89 22.68 20.39 -1.12
CA ASN A 89 22.47 20.34 0.32
C ASN A 89 23.35 19.26 0.96
N ASN A 90 23.41 18.08 0.36
CA ASN A 90 24.35 17.01 0.72
C ASN A 90 24.55 16.00 -0.43
N SER A 91 25.59 15.17 -0.30
CA SER A 91 25.95 14.13 -1.29
C SER A 91 25.89 12.72 -0.70
N GLN A 92 24.85 12.44 0.08
CA GLN A 92 24.63 11.10 0.61
C GLN A 92 23.88 10.24 -0.41
N LYS A 93 24.52 9.13 -0.79
CA LYS A 93 23.90 8.11 -1.65
C LYS A 93 22.67 7.54 -0.97
N GLN A 94 21.57 7.55 -1.71
CA GLN A 94 20.28 7.04 -1.23
C GLN A 94 19.45 6.55 -2.42
N ARG A 95 18.37 5.84 -2.11
CA ARG A 95 17.48 5.29 -3.12
C ARG A 95 16.16 6.07 -3.16
N CYS A 96 15.81 6.58 -4.34
CA CYS A 96 14.58 7.31 -4.62
C CYS A 96 13.74 6.51 -5.61
N GLY A 97 12.72 5.80 -5.11
CA GLY A 97 12.00 4.81 -5.91
C GLY A 97 12.93 3.65 -6.30
N GLU A 98 13.16 3.47 -7.60
CA GLU A 98 14.09 2.46 -8.13
C GLU A 98 15.45 3.03 -8.54
N LEU A 99 15.64 4.35 -8.43
CA LEU A 99 16.86 5.05 -8.84
C LEU A 99 17.79 5.28 -7.63
N ASP A 100 19.06 4.93 -7.79
CA ASP A 100 20.12 5.37 -6.89
C ASP A 100 20.50 6.81 -7.22
N VAL A 101 20.47 7.69 -6.22
CA VAL A 101 20.79 9.12 -6.37
C VAL A 101 21.99 9.47 -5.49
N ASP A 102 22.83 10.38 -5.99
CA ASP A 102 24.11 10.74 -5.39
C ASP A 102 24.04 12.05 -4.59
N HIS A 103 23.11 12.94 -4.95
CA HIS A 103 23.02 14.28 -4.36
C HIS A 103 21.58 14.66 -4.02
N TYR A 104 21.42 15.34 -2.88
CA TYR A 104 20.20 16.00 -2.48
C TYR A 104 20.34 17.51 -2.72
N LEU A 105 19.43 18.07 -3.51
CA LEU A 105 19.49 19.44 -3.97
C LEU A 105 18.36 20.29 -3.36
N SER A 106 18.68 21.53 -3.01
CA SER A 106 17.74 22.50 -2.47
C SER A 106 17.98 23.86 -3.10
N SER A 107 17.04 24.28 -3.94
CA SER A 107 16.97 25.61 -4.52
C SER A 107 15.56 26.12 -4.32
N LYS A 108 15.40 27.16 -3.51
CA LYS A 108 14.10 27.75 -3.19
C LYS A 108 13.98 29.11 -3.90
N PRO A 109 12.90 29.38 -4.66
CA PRO A 109 12.69 30.69 -5.25
C PRO A 109 12.69 31.81 -4.19
N GLU A 110 13.46 32.87 -4.40
CA GLU A 110 13.63 33.94 -3.40
C GLU A 110 12.34 34.74 -3.16
N VAL A 111 11.60 35.04 -4.24
CA VAL A 111 10.41 35.91 -4.16
C VAL A 111 9.16 35.13 -3.74
N THR A 112 8.87 34.02 -4.42
CA THR A 112 7.64 33.26 -4.21
C THR A 112 7.77 32.23 -3.08
N HIS A 113 9.01 31.91 -2.68
CA HIS A 113 9.32 30.85 -1.71
C HIS A 113 8.84 29.44 -2.08
N ARG A 114 8.29 29.24 -3.28
CA ARG A 114 7.79 27.96 -3.79
C ARG A 114 7.71 27.99 -5.31
N TYR A 115 7.75 26.82 -5.92
CA TYR A 115 7.47 26.68 -7.34
C TYR A 115 5.96 26.65 -7.57
N GLU A 116 5.49 27.37 -8.59
CA GLU A 116 4.07 27.43 -8.92
C GLU A 116 3.55 26.09 -9.43
N ASN A 117 4.35 25.35 -10.20
CA ASN A 117 4.01 24.04 -10.71
C ASN A 117 5.27 23.17 -10.90
N ILE A 118 5.07 21.89 -11.22
CA ILE A 118 6.18 20.93 -11.42
C ILE A 118 7.06 21.30 -12.62
N TYR A 119 6.49 21.91 -13.67
CA TYR A 119 7.23 22.36 -14.84
C TYR A 119 8.25 23.44 -14.46
N ASP A 120 7.83 24.47 -13.72
CA ASP A 120 8.72 25.55 -13.28
C ASP A 120 9.85 25.05 -12.38
N LYS A 121 9.54 24.07 -11.53
CA LYS A 121 10.54 23.40 -10.68
C LYS A 121 11.59 22.70 -11.54
N VAL A 122 11.18 21.83 -12.47
CA VAL A 122 12.11 21.08 -13.34
C VAL A 122 12.96 22.03 -14.18
N VAL A 123 12.34 23.02 -14.82
CA VAL A 123 13.05 23.99 -15.66
C VAL A 123 14.04 24.82 -14.85
N ALA A 124 13.71 25.19 -13.61
CA ALA A 124 14.63 25.92 -12.74
C ALA A 124 15.87 25.09 -12.39
N TYR A 125 15.71 23.83 -11.98
CA TYR A 125 16.84 22.94 -11.68
C TYR A 125 17.67 22.61 -12.92
N GLU A 126 17.02 22.35 -14.06
CA GLU A 126 17.72 22.17 -15.34
C GLU A 126 18.53 23.42 -15.71
N ARG A 127 17.98 24.62 -15.50
CA ARG A 127 18.68 25.86 -15.79
C ARG A 127 19.90 26.07 -14.88
N LEU A 128 19.78 25.75 -13.60
CA LEU A 128 20.87 25.88 -12.62
C LEU A 128 22.02 24.95 -12.98
N ILE A 129 21.73 23.67 -13.21
CA ILE A 129 22.74 22.64 -13.46
C ILE A 129 23.26 22.74 -14.91
N GLY A 130 22.35 22.77 -15.88
CA GLY A 130 22.65 22.80 -17.31
C GLY A 130 23.20 24.15 -17.79
N GLY A 131 23.03 25.24 -17.03
CA GLY A 131 23.62 26.53 -17.36
C GLY A 131 25.15 26.51 -17.44
N ALA A 132 25.80 25.80 -16.49
CA ALA A 132 27.25 25.61 -16.52
C ALA A 132 27.68 24.78 -17.74
N ALA A 133 26.94 23.71 -18.04
CA ALA A 133 27.20 22.84 -19.18
C ALA A 133 27.03 23.60 -20.52
N ARG A 134 25.96 24.40 -20.67
CA ARG A 134 25.73 25.24 -21.84
C ARG A 134 26.80 26.29 -22.09
N SER A 135 27.49 26.69 -21.04
CA SER A 135 28.62 27.59 -21.20
C SER A 135 29.79 26.90 -21.91
N LEU A 136 30.02 25.60 -21.66
CA LEU A 136 31.05 24.80 -22.33
C LEU A 136 30.63 24.38 -23.75
N ASP A 137 29.39 23.94 -23.90
CA ASP A 137 28.80 23.52 -25.17
C ASP A 137 27.35 24.00 -25.25
N LEU A 138 27.07 24.91 -26.18
CA LEU A 138 25.74 25.50 -26.35
C LEU A 138 24.64 24.46 -26.68
N THR A 139 25.02 23.28 -27.16
CA THR A 139 24.08 22.19 -27.47
C THR A 139 23.74 21.30 -26.27
N ALA A 140 24.43 21.48 -25.14
CA ALA A 140 24.19 20.71 -23.92
C ALA A 140 22.84 21.07 -23.27
N ASN A 141 21.77 20.39 -23.69
CA ASN A 141 20.40 20.61 -23.22
C ASN A 141 19.77 19.29 -22.73
N ALA A 142 18.88 19.38 -21.73
CA ALA A 142 18.06 18.25 -21.29
C ALA A 142 16.89 17.94 -22.25
N ARG A 143 16.57 18.86 -23.17
CA ARG A 143 15.54 18.70 -24.21
C ARG A 143 16.10 17.96 -25.42
N THR A 144 16.16 16.64 -25.34
CA THR A 144 16.72 15.80 -26.41
C THR A 144 15.71 15.35 -27.44
N HIS A 145 14.41 15.51 -27.13
CA HIS A 145 13.30 14.93 -27.90
C HIS A 145 13.34 13.40 -28.02
N ALA A 146 14.20 12.73 -27.25
CA ALA A 146 14.16 11.28 -27.15
C ALA A 146 12.87 10.89 -26.43
N LYS A 147 12.11 9.95 -27.01
CA LYS A 147 10.92 9.40 -26.35
C LYS A 147 11.41 8.60 -25.14
N ALA A 148 11.03 9.04 -23.94
CA ALA A 148 11.25 8.26 -22.74
C ALA A 148 10.58 6.88 -22.88
N MET A 149 11.27 5.83 -22.44
CA MET A 149 10.66 4.50 -22.39
C MET A 149 9.45 4.56 -21.45
N ILE A 150 8.29 4.10 -21.92
CA ILE A 150 7.10 3.99 -21.08
C ILE A 150 7.42 2.92 -20.04
N ALA A 151 7.70 3.33 -18.81
CA ALA A 151 7.76 2.40 -17.71
C ALA A 151 6.37 1.80 -17.52
N ASN A 152 6.29 0.47 -17.62
CA ASN A 152 5.10 -0.29 -17.26
C ASN A 152 4.87 -0.08 -15.76
N ASP A 153 3.86 0.72 -15.46
CA ASP A 153 3.43 0.99 -14.10
C ASP A 153 2.54 -0.17 -13.66
N ASP A 154 3.15 -1.10 -12.92
CA ASP A 154 2.55 -2.30 -12.34
C ASP A 154 1.74 -2.02 -11.06
N SER A 155 1.32 -0.76 -10.87
CA SER A 155 0.53 -0.33 -9.73
C SER A 155 -0.82 -1.05 -9.67
N PRO A 156 -1.17 -1.71 -8.55
CA PRO A 156 -2.49 -2.30 -8.34
C PRO A 156 -3.54 -1.27 -7.90
N PHE A 157 -3.19 0.01 -7.80
CA PHE A 157 -4.11 1.06 -7.36
C PHE A 157 -4.81 1.77 -8.51
N ALA A 158 -6.06 2.18 -8.27
CA ALA A 158 -6.80 3.10 -9.14
C ALA A 158 -6.39 4.57 -8.87
N ILE A 159 -5.90 4.85 -7.66
CA ILE A 159 -5.36 6.15 -7.24
C ILE A 159 -3.85 6.01 -7.05
N PRO A 160 -3.00 6.86 -7.67
CA PRO A 160 -1.56 6.73 -7.53
C PRO A 160 -1.09 6.84 -6.07
N ASP A 161 -0.25 5.89 -5.66
CA ASP A 161 0.35 5.86 -4.32
C ASP A 161 1.47 6.92 -4.21
N SER A 162 1.07 8.15 -3.92
CA SER A 162 1.99 9.27 -3.65
C SER A 162 2.59 9.21 -2.24
N ALA A 163 1.98 8.46 -1.32
CA ALA A 163 2.48 8.31 0.05
C ALA A 163 3.78 7.51 0.09
N SER A 164 3.83 6.37 -0.62
CA SER A 164 5.07 5.59 -0.77
C SER A 164 6.22 6.41 -1.35
N ALA A 165 5.90 7.26 -2.33
CA ALA A 165 6.88 8.11 -2.96
C ALA A 165 7.42 9.17 -1.99
N ARG A 166 6.50 9.88 -1.31
CA ARG A 166 6.82 10.91 -0.33
C ARG A 166 7.71 10.40 0.79
N TYR A 167 7.40 9.21 1.33
CA TYR A 167 8.15 8.62 2.43
C TYR A 167 9.31 7.71 1.98
N ARG A 168 9.51 7.55 0.67
CA ARG A 168 10.58 6.70 0.09
C ARG A 168 10.52 5.25 0.58
N ILE A 169 9.32 4.73 0.79
CA ILE A 169 9.07 3.35 1.25
C ILE A 169 8.56 2.41 0.15
N GLY A 170 8.56 2.85 -1.11
CA GLY A 170 8.07 2.04 -2.24
C GLY A 170 8.72 0.64 -2.32
N GLY A 171 10.03 0.53 -2.08
CA GLY A 171 10.72 -0.76 -2.03
C GLY A 171 10.24 -1.68 -0.89
N VAL A 172 9.89 -1.12 0.27
CA VAL A 172 9.32 -1.89 1.40
C VAL A 172 7.88 -2.28 1.10
N ASN A 173 7.09 -1.38 0.52
CA ASN A 173 5.69 -1.64 0.19
C ASN A 173 5.55 -2.73 -0.87
N ARG A 174 6.47 -2.79 -1.86
CA ARG A 174 6.50 -3.84 -2.88
C ARG A 174 6.73 -5.26 -2.33
N LYS A 175 7.18 -5.41 -1.07
CA LYS A 175 7.23 -6.73 -0.40
C LYS A 175 5.84 -7.33 -0.15
N LEU A 176 4.79 -6.52 -0.21
CA LEU A 176 3.40 -6.96 -0.02
C LEU A 176 2.71 -7.39 -1.32
N LYS A 177 3.44 -7.45 -2.44
CA LYS A 177 2.92 -8.02 -3.69
C LYS A 177 2.57 -9.50 -3.50
N GLY A 178 1.53 -9.94 -4.20
CA GLY A 178 1.02 -11.30 -4.12
C GLY A 178 -0.50 -11.36 -4.17
N ARG A 179 -1.02 -12.59 -4.13
CA ARG A 179 -2.45 -12.92 -4.13
C ARG A 179 -2.88 -13.23 -2.71
N VAL A 180 -3.83 -12.47 -2.19
CA VAL A 180 -4.40 -12.70 -0.85
C VAL A 180 -5.89 -12.97 -0.94
N ALA A 181 -6.41 -13.80 -0.03
CA ALA A 181 -7.85 -14.00 0.11
C ALA A 181 -8.35 -13.56 1.49
N ILE A 182 -9.58 -13.06 1.54
CA ILE A 182 -10.35 -12.88 2.77
C ILE A 182 -11.53 -13.84 2.71
N ILE A 183 -11.65 -14.72 3.71
CA ILE A 183 -12.79 -15.62 3.87
C ILE A 183 -13.66 -15.10 5.01
N GLY A 184 -14.89 -14.70 4.70
CA GLY A 184 -15.79 -14.00 5.61
C GLY A 184 -15.60 -12.49 5.49
N LEU A 185 -16.60 -11.80 4.95
CA LEU A 185 -16.61 -10.36 4.69
C LEU A 185 -17.63 -9.63 5.58
N GLY A 186 -17.74 -10.09 6.84
CA GLY A 186 -18.48 -9.43 7.91
C GLY A 186 -17.73 -8.21 8.47
N GLY A 187 -17.81 -7.99 9.79
CA GLY A 187 -17.18 -6.83 10.43
C GLY A 187 -15.65 -6.82 10.25
N THR A 188 -14.97 -7.83 10.78
CA THR A 188 -13.49 -7.93 10.72
C THR A 188 -12.99 -8.00 9.26
N GLY A 189 -13.59 -8.85 8.43
CA GLY A 189 -13.18 -9.02 7.03
C GLY A 189 -13.33 -7.76 6.18
N SER A 190 -14.38 -6.96 6.40
CA SER A 190 -14.55 -5.70 5.67
C SER A 190 -13.53 -4.62 6.10
N PHE A 191 -13.18 -4.54 7.39
CA PHE A 191 -12.07 -3.69 7.84
C PHE A 191 -10.70 -4.17 7.31
N LEU A 192 -10.50 -5.49 7.17
CA LEU A 192 -9.29 -6.02 6.52
C LEU A 192 -9.20 -5.57 5.07
N LEU A 193 -10.30 -5.65 4.32
CA LEU A 193 -10.36 -5.15 2.94
C LEU A 193 -10.06 -3.64 2.88
N ASP A 194 -10.59 -2.84 3.81
CA ASP A 194 -10.28 -1.41 3.90
C ASP A 194 -8.77 -1.16 3.95
N LEU A 195 -8.06 -1.93 4.77
CA LEU A 195 -6.62 -1.80 4.96
C LEU A 195 -5.84 -2.39 3.79
N LEU A 196 -6.24 -3.56 3.27
CA LEU A 196 -5.56 -4.25 2.15
C LEU A 196 -5.64 -3.48 0.83
N ALA A 197 -6.77 -2.84 0.54
CA ALA A 197 -6.95 -2.02 -0.66
C ALA A 197 -5.96 -0.82 -0.73
N LYS A 198 -5.28 -0.50 0.37
CA LYS A 198 -4.25 0.54 0.48
C LYS A 198 -2.83 -0.04 0.49
N THR A 199 -2.66 -1.30 0.11
CA THR A 199 -1.36 -2.01 0.05
C THR A 199 -1.05 -2.49 -1.36
N TRP A 200 0.22 -2.83 -1.62
CA TRP A 200 0.71 -3.27 -2.94
C TRP A 200 0.39 -4.73 -3.29
N VAL A 201 -0.60 -5.32 -2.62
CA VAL A 201 -1.14 -6.64 -2.98
C VAL A 201 -1.62 -6.59 -4.42
N THR A 202 -1.32 -7.60 -5.22
CA THR A 202 -1.67 -7.58 -6.64
C THR A 202 -3.09 -8.06 -6.87
N GLU A 203 -3.55 -9.04 -6.07
CA GLU A 203 -4.91 -9.58 -6.14
C GLU A 203 -5.49 -9.77 -4.73
N ILE A 204 -6.70 -9.27 -4.50
CA ILE A 204 -7.47 -9.42 -3.26
C ILE A 204 -8.76 -10.16 -3.60
N HIS A 205 -8.87 -11.42 -3.18
CA HIS A 205 -10.04 -12.25 -3.41
C HIS A 205 -10.95 -12.23 -2.18
N LEU A 206 -12.26 -12.01 -2.40
CA LEU A 206 -13.24 -11.91 -1.32
C LEU A 206 -14.20 -13.09 -1.39
N TYR A 207 -14.25 -13.92 -0.35
CA TYR A 207 -15.18 -15.06 -0.26
C TYR A 207 -16.19 -14.83 0.86
N ASP A 208 -17.46 -14.59 0.50
CA ASP A 208 -18.58 -14.55 1.44
C ASP A 208 -19.89 -14.79 0.66
N GLY A 209 -20.71 -15.72 1.16
CA GLY A 209 -21.97 -16.12 0.51
C GLY A 209 -23.20 -15.35 0.99
N ASP A 210 -23.05 -14.36 1.89
CA ASP A 210 -24.17 -13.65 2.48
C ASP A 210 -24.48 -12.34 1.77
N GLN A 211 -25.74 -11.92 1.87
CA GLN A 211 -26.18 -10.57 1.51
C GLN A 211 -25.76 -9.55 2.58
N LEU A 212 -25.60 -8.31 2.15
CA LEU A 212 -25.34 -7.17 3.02
C LEU A 212 -26.66 -6.64 3.58
N LEU A 213 -26.83 -6.73 4.91
CA LEU A 213 -28.01 -6.29 5.64
C LEU A 213 -27.68 -5.06 6.52
N ASN A 214 -28.70 -4.30 6.90
CA ASN A 214 -28.53 -3.03 7.63
C ASN A 214 -27.68 -3.14 8.91
N HIS A 215 -27.90 -4.18 9.71
CA HIS A 215 -27.15 -4.38 10.96
C HIS A 215 -25.66 -4.70 10.70
N ASN A 216 -25.27 -5.13 9.50
CA ASN A 216 -23.87 -5.28 9.11
C ASN A 216 -23.17 -3.92 9.00
N LEU A 217 -23.88 -2.90 8.54
CA LEU A 217 -23.31 -1.56 8.27
C LEU A 217 -22.76 -0.90 9.53
N PHE A 218 -23.36 -1.16 10.70
CA PHE A 218 -22.93 -0.61 11.99
C PHE A 218 -21.62 -1.21 12.53
N ARG A 219 -21.12 -2.28 11.91
CA ARG A 219 -19.88 -2.96 12.32
C ARG A 219 -18.86 -3.09 11.19
N SER A 220 -19.04 -2.33 10.12
CA SER A 220 -18.21 -2.34 8.92
C SER A 220 -17.63 -0.95 8.65
N PRO A 221 -16.57 -0.81 7.82
CA PRO A 221 -15.97 0.48 7.52
C PRO A 221 -16.84 1.34 6.61
N GLY A 222 -16.70 2.65 6.80
CA GLY A 222 -17.24 3.67 5.91
C GLY A 222 -18.73 3.91 6.06
N SER A 223 -19.18 5.08 5.61
CA SER A 223 -20.61 5.35 5.42
C SER A 223 -21.04 4.73 4.10
N PRO A 224 -22.09 3.89 4.08
CA PRO A 224 -22.57 3.30 2.85
C PRO A 224 -23.23 4.35 1.96
N GLU A 225 -23.14 4.14 0.64
CA GLU A 225 -23.88 4.91 -0.36
C GLU A 225 -25.27 4.28 -0.52
N PRO A 226 -26.38 4.96 -0.18
CA PRO A 226 -27.72 4.38 -0.20
C PRO A 226 -28.09 3.74 -1.54
N GLU A 227 -27.60 4.30 -2.63
CA GLU A 227 -27.79 3.81 -3.99
C GLU A 227 -27.19 2.42 -4.22
N LEU A 228 -26.07 2.12 -3.56
CA LEU A 228 -25.37 0.83 -3.66
C LEU A 228 -25.99 -0.24 -2.76
N LEU A 229 -26.88 0.13 -1.83
CA LEU A 229 -27.57 -0.79 -0.93
C LEU A 229 -28.90 -1.30 -1.51
N LYS A 230 -29.32 -0.79 -2.68
CA LYS A 230 -30.53 -1.25 -3.36
C LYS A 230 -30.43 -2.76 -3.60
N ASP A 231 -31.51 -3.47 -3.27
CA ASP A 231 -31.68 -4.92 -3.48
C ASP A 231 -30.79 -5.86 -2.63
N PHE A 232 -30.21 -5.38 -1.52
CA PHE A 232 -29.41 -6.20 -0.59
C PHE A 232 -28.34 -7.04 -1.32
N PRO A 233 -27.34 -6.40 -1.95
CA PRO A 233 -26.33 -7.10 -2.71
C PRO A 233 -25.53 -8.08 -1.83
N TYR A 234 -24.89 -9.07 -2.44
CA TYR A 234 -23.86 -9.85 -1.75
C TYR A 234 -22.80 -8.94 -1.14
N LYS A 235 -22.35 -9.24 0.08
CA LYS A 235 -21.31 -8.44 0.76
C LYS A 235 -20.09 -8.25 -0.13
N VAL A 236 -19.63 -9.33 -0.76
CA VAL A 236 -18.46 -9.30 -1.67
C VAL A 236 -18.65 -8.36 -2.85
N ALA A 237 -19.85 -8.33 -3.44
CA ALA A 237 -20.12 -7.49 -4.61
C ALA A 237 -20.14 -6.01 -4.21
N TYR A 238 -20.82 -5.69 -3.11
CA TYR A 238 -20.88 -4.33 -2.58
C TYR A 238 -19.48 -3.78 -2.25
N TYR A 239 -18.70 -4.50 -1.44
CA TYR A 239 -17.40 -4.00 -1.02
C TYR A 239 -16.37 -4.01 -2.15
N ALA A 240 -16.44 -4.95 -3.10
CA ALA A 240 -15.61 -4.88 -4.31
C ALA A 240 -15.87 -3.59 -5.09
N GLN A 241 -17.15 -3.20 -5.25
CA GLN A 241 -17.50 -1.96 -5.95
C GLN A 241 -17.02 -0.70 -5.21
N VAL A 242 -17.14 -0.68 -3.87
CA VAL A 242 -16.65 0.44 -3.05
C VAL A 242 -15.12 0.58 -3.18
N TYR A 243 -14.39 -0.52 -3.01
CA TYR A 243 -12.92 -0.50 -2.97
C TYR A 243 -12.25 -0.53 -4.35
N ALA A 244 -12.99 -0.83 -5.43
CA ALA A 244 -12.51 -0.66 -6.81
C ALA A 244 -12.11 0.80 -7.13
N ARG A 245 -12.65 1.77 -6.37
CA ARG A 245 -12.28 3.18 -6.43
C ARG A 245 -10.83 3.44 -5.96
N MET A 246 -10.26 2.53 -5.18
CA MET A 246 -8.89 2.60 -4.63
C MET A 246 -7.95 1.57 -5.28
N HIS A 247 -8.44 0.36 -5.56
CA HIS A 247 -7.61 -0.79 -5.92
C HIS A 247 -8.22 -1.57 -7.09
N THR A 248 -7.43 -1.88 -8.11
CA THR A 248 -7.90 -2.50 -9.37
C THR A 248 -7.94 -4.03 -9.32
N GLY A 249 -7.18 -4.65 -8.43
CA GLY A 249 -7.07 -6.11 -8.31
C GLY A 249 -8.03 -6.76 -7.31
N ILE A 250 -9.29 -6.34 -7.21
CA ILE A 250 -10.27 -6.95 -6.28
C ILE A 250 -11.22 -7.89 -7.02
N THR A 251 -11.34 -9.13 -6.55
CA THR A 251 -12.19 -10.17 -7.17
C THR A 251 -13.22 -10.71 -6.16
N PRO A 252 -14.53 -10.47 -6.36
CA PRO A 252 -15.57 -10.97 -5.48
C PRO A 252 -16.01 -12.40 -5.84
N HIS A 253 -16.19 -13.25 -4.82
CA HIS A 253 -16.70 -14.62 -4.91
C HIS A 253 -17.91 -14.77 -3.97
N PRO A 254 -19.15 -14.73 -4.49
CA PRO A 254 -20.38 -14.76 -3.66
C PRO A 254 -20.71 -16.18 -3.19
N VAL A 255 -19.72 -16.86 -2.61
CA VAL A 255 -19.79 -18.25 -2.18
C VAL A 255 -19.12 -18.39 -0.81
N ARG A 256 -19.58 -19.37 -0.03
CA ARG A 256 -18.88 -19.78 1.19
C ARG A 256 -17.74 -20.73 0.83
N VAL A 257 -16.64 -20.65 1.55
CA VAL A 257 -15.57 -21.64 1.46
C VAL A 257 -15.96 -22.85 2.30
N THR A 258 -15.81 -24.03 1.71
CA THR A 258 -16.14 -25.35 2.26
C THR A 258 -15.06 -26.33 1.81
N GLU A 259 -15.09 -27.56 2.31
CA GLU A 259 -14.21 -28.63 1.83
C GLU A 259 -14.26 -28.79 0.29
N ALA A 260 -15.43 -28.56 -0.34
CA ALA A 260 -15.62 -28.77 -1.77
C ALA A 260 -14.91 -27.75 -2.68
N ASN A 261 -14.56 -26.57 -2.18
CA ASN A 261 -13.96 -25.49 -2.99
C ASN A 261 -12.70 -24.85 -2.37
N VAL A 262 -12.24 -25.31 -1.21
CA VAL A 262 -11.03 -24.76 -0.57
C VAL A 262 -9.78 -24.85 -1.44
N ASP A 263 -9.74 -25.81 -2.38
CA ASP A 263 -8.64 -25.97 -3.34
C ASP A 263 -8.52 -24.81 -4.35
N GLU A 264 -9.55 -23.95 -4.50
CA GLU A 264 -9.45 -22.70 -5.26
C GLU A 264 -8.40 -21.73 -4.67
N LEU A 265 -8.04 -21.92 -3.40
CA LEU A 265 -7.02 -21.13 -2.69
C LEU A 265 -5.59 -21.63 -2.93
N ALA A 266 -5.40 -22.67 -3.75
CA ALA A 266 -4.08 -23.14 -4.13
C ALA A 266 -3.25 -22.01 -4.78
N GLY A 267 -2.01 -21.83 -4.31
CA GLY A 267 -1.08 -20.83 -4.83
C GLY A 267 -1.39 -19.38 -4.41
N PHE A 268 -2.26 -19.18 -3.42
CA PHE A 268 -2.36 -17.88 -2.73
C PHE A 268 -1.15 -17.69 -1.82
N ASP A 269 -0.65 -16.44 -1.75
CA ASP A 269 0.47 -16.08 -0.90
C ASP A 269 0.07 -15.92 0.56
N PHE A 270 -1.21 -15.62 0.84
CA PHE A 270 -1.74 -15.51 2.19
C PHE A 270 -3.27 -15.54 2.23
N VAL A 271 -3.84 -16.06 3.32
CA VAL A 271 -5.30 -16.03 3.55
C VAL A 271 -5.64 -15.42 4.92
N PHE A 272 -6.68 -14.59 4.95
CA PHE A 272 -7.30 -14.10 6.18
C PHE A 272 -8.61 -14.86 6.40
N VAL A 273 -8.72 -15.52 7.55
CA VAL A 273 -9.91 -16.31 7.93
C VAL A 273 -10.69 -15.52 8.98
N CYS A 274 -11.89 -15.07 8.59
CA CYS A 274 -12.78 -14.21 9.36
C CYS A 274 -14.18 -14.82 9.47
N VAL A 275 -14.23 -16.12 9.77
CA VAL A 275 -15.48 -16.88 9.98
C VAL A 275 -15.84 -16.92 11.46
N ASP A 276 -17.12 -17.05 11.75
CA ASP A 276 -17.68 -17.17 13.09
C ASP A 276 -17.78 -18.64 13.56
N LYS A 277 -18.23 -19.54 12.68
CA LYS A 277 -18.47 -20.96 13.00
C LYS A 277 -17.21 -21.82 13.15
N GLY A 278 -17.20 -22.69 14.17
CA GLY A 278 -16.09 -23.60 14.47
C GLY A 278 -15.89 -24.68 13.40
N SER A 279 -16.97 -25.32 12.93
CA SER A 279 -16.94 -26.27 11.81
C SER A 279 -16.35 -25.66 10.54
N SER A 280 -16.84 -24.50 10.11
CA SER A 280 -16.30 -23.80 8.93
C SER A 280 -14.81 -23.47 9.11
N ARG A 281 -14.42 -23.00 10.30
CA ARG A 281 -13.01 -22.75 10.63
C ARG A 281 -12.16 -24.02 10.51
N ARG A 282 -12.66 -25.16 10.98
CA ARG A 282 -11.96 -26.46 10.90
C ARG A 282 -11.78 -26.92 9.46
N GLU A 283 -12.82 -26.84 8.63
CA GLU A 283 -12.74 -27.21 7.21
C GLU A 283 -11.72 -26.35 6.46
N ILE A 284 -11.79 -25.03 6.65
CA ILE A 284 -10.88 -24.07 6.02
C ILE A 284 -9.44 -24.31 6.49
N ALA A 285 -9.20 -24.44 7.80
CA ALA A 285 -7.86 -24.64 8.34
C ALA A 285 -7.22 -25.95 7.82
N ASN A 286 -7.99 -27.05 7.74
CA ASN A 286 -7.51 -28.30 7.16
C ASN A 286 -7.11 -28.14 5.69
N GLY A 287 -7.94 -27.48 4.89
CA GLY A 287 -7.65 -27.22 3.49
C GLY A 287 -6.41 -26.35 3.30
N LEU A 288 -6.29 -25.24 4.02
CA LEU A 288 -5.14 -24.34 3.90
C LEU A 288 -3.82 -24.99 4.32
N LEU A 289 -3.83 -25.83 5.36
CA LEU A 289 -2.63 -26.60 5.75
C LEU A 289 -2.24 -27.61 4.67
N ARG A 290 -3.21 -28.32 4.08
CA ARG A 290 -2.96 -29.25 2.98
C ARG A 290 -2.37 -28.54 1.77
N LEU A 291 -2.83 -27.33 1.49
CA LEU A 291 -2.35 -26.48 0.38
C LEU A 291 -1.06 -25.73 0.70
N GLU A 292 -0.54 -25.86 1.92
CA GLU A 292 0.63 -25.13 2.42
C GLU A 292 0.50 -23.60 2.35
N VAL A 293 -0.73 -23.09 2.48
CA VAL A 293 -1.03 -21.65 2.40
C VAL A 293 -0.99 -21.04 3.82
N PRO A 294 -0.12 -20.05 4.08
CA PRO A 294 -0.08 -19.35 5.37
C PRO A 294 -1.37 -18.56 5.59
N PHE A 295 -1.87 -18.54 6.83
CA PHE A 295 -3.08 -17.77 7.13
C PHE A 295 -3.11 -17.18 8.54
N VAL A 296 -3.90 -16.12 8.72
CA VAL A 296 -4.32 -15.64 10.04
C VAL A 296 -5.81 -15.89 10.21
N ASP A 297 -6.14 -16.62 11.26
CA ASP A 297 -7.51 -16.74 11.77
C ASP A 297 -7.79 -15.63 12.77
N THR A 298 -8.99 -15.06 12.66
CA THR A 298 -9.46 -13.97 13.51
C THR A 298 -10.68 -14.41 14.29
N GLY A 299 -10.84 -13.91 15.51
CA GLY A 299 -12.05 -14.13 16.29
C GLY A 299 -12.28 -13.00 17.28
N ILE A 300 -13.54 -12.71 17.55
CA ILE A 300 -13.94 -11.83 18.64
C ILE A 300 -14.91 -12.58 19.54
N GLY A 301 -14.88 -12.27 20.82
CA GLY A 301 -15.91 -12.69 21.77
C GLY A 301 -16.23 -11.49 22.62
N VAL A 302 -17.47 -11.00 22.53
CA VAL A 302 -17.95 -9.86 23.31
C VAL A 302 -19.15 -10.33 24.12
N GLY A 303 -19.15 -10.01 25.41
CA GLY A 303 -20.25 -10.27 26.34
C GLY A 303 -20.94 -8.98 26.76
N LEU A 304 -22.13 -9.13 27.34
CA LEU A 304 -22.83 -8.06 28.06
C LEU A 304 -23.03 -8.51 29.50
N GLU A 305 -22.36 -7.84 30.43
CA GLU A 305 -22.45 -8.08 31.87
C GLU A 305 -22.65 -6.75 32.59
N GLU A 306 -23.63 -6.68 33.50
CA GLU A 306 -23.94 -5.47 34.27
C GLU A 306 -24.08 -4.18 33.42
N ASP A 307 -24.79 -4.27 32.29
CA ASP A 307 -24.96 -3.19 31.31
C ASP A 307 -23.65 -2.66 30.68
N CYS A 308 -22.55 -3.39 30.83
CA CYS A 308 -21.24 -3.10 30.26
C CYS A 308 -20.80 -4.22 29.30
N LEU A 309 -20.02 -3.85 28.27
CA LEU A 309 -19.44 -4.82 27.35
C LEU A 309 -18.02 -5.20 27.79
N ASP A 310 -17.73 -6.48 27.73
CA ASP A 310 -16.41 -7.06 28.00
C ASP A 310 -15.99 -8.02 26.88
N GLY A 311 -14.78 -8.57 26.97
CA GLY A 311 -14.34 -9.64 26.09
C GLY A 311 -13.05 -9.35 25.34
N CYS A 312 -12.90 -9.90 24.13
CA CYS A 312 -11.60 -9.94 23.46
C CYS A 312 -11.64 -9.93 21.93
N ALA A 313 -10.48 -9.59 21.34
CA ALA A 313 -10.15 -9.79 19.94
C ALA A 313 -8.88 -10.65 19.81
N ARG A 314 -8.89 -11.63 18.92
CA ARG A 314 -7.81 -12.61 18.72
C ARG A 314 -7.41 -12.69 17.26
N ALA A 315 -6.10 -12.63 17.01
CA ALA A 315 -5.48 -12.99 15.74
C ALA A 315 -4.49 -14.14 15.96
N THR A 316 -4.63 -15.21 15.18
CA THR A 316 -3.80 -16.41 15.28
C THR A 316 -3.21 -16.75 13.92
N PHE A 317 -1.88 -16.70 13.82
CA PHE A 317 -1.13 -17.04 12.63
C PHE A 317 -0.81 -18.52 12.58
N ILE A 318 -1.16 -19.17 11.48
CA ILE A 318 -0.81 -20.55 11.18
C ILE A 318 0.17 -20.55 10.02
N ARG A 319 1.36 -21.07 10.28
CA ARG A 319 2.43 -21.22 9.28
C ARG A 319 2.26 -22.52 8.49
N PRO A 320 2.73 -22.56 7.23
CA PRO A 320 2.84 -23.81 6.48
C PRO A 320 3.67 -24.84 7.26
N GLY A 321 3.24 -26.11 7.19
CA GLY A 321 3.91 -27.21 7.89
C GLY A 321 3.66 -27.31 9.41
N MET A 322 2.82 -26.44 9.99
CA MET A 322 2.39 -26.61 11.38
C MET A 322 1.57 -27.92 11.53
N ALA A 323 1.88 -28.73 12.55
CA ALA A 323 1.17 -29.98 12.77
C ALA A 323 -0.29 -29.73 13.15
N TRP A 324 -1.23 -30.55 12.65
CA TRP A 324 -2.66 -30.39 12.94
C TRP A 324 -2.96 -30.33 14.44
N SER A 325 -2.29 -31.16 15.26
CA SER A 325 -2.44 -31.15 16.71
C SER A 325 -2.04 -29.84 17.39
N GLU A 326 -1.15 -29.06 16.78
CA GLU A 326 -0.78 -27.72 17.25
C GLU A 326 -1.85 -26.70 16.86
N VAL A 327 -2.35 -26.79 15.61
CA VAL A 327 -3.44 -25.94 15.10
C VAL A 327 -4.72 -26.13 15.93
N GLU A 328 -5.06 -27.36 16.30
CA GLU A 328 -6.20 -27.68 17.18
C GLU A 328 -6.09 -27.06 18.58
N ARG A 329 -4.88 -26.77 19.06
CA ARG A 329 -4.68 -26.08 20.34
C ARG A 329 -4.77 -24.57 20.21
N LEU A 330 -4.53 -24.03 19.02
CA LEU A 330 -4.46 -22.60 18.76
C LEU A 330 -5.81 -22.01 18.30
N LEU A 331 -6.61 -22.81 17.58
CA LEU A 331 -7.87 -22.38 16.99
C LEU A 331 -9.08 -22.98 17.72
N PRO A 332 -10.13 -22.17 17.98
CA PRO A 332 -11.38 -22.64 18.55
C PRO A 332 -12.20 -23.34 17.46
N PHE A 333 -12.19 -24.66 17.47
CA PHE A 333 -12.98 -25.50 16.56
C PHE A 333 -14.26 -26.05 17.18
N GLY A 334 -14.54 -25.74 18.46
CA GLY A 334 -15.77 -26.13 19.12
C GLY A 334 -16.96 -25.51 18.40
N ASP A 335 -17.84 -26.36 17.87
CA ASP A 335 -19.25 -26.04 17.76
C ASP A 335 -19.85 -26.52 19.08
N ASP A 336 -19.86 -25.62 20.06
CA ASP A 336 -20.25 -25.98 21.42
C ASP A 336 -21.73 -26.40 21.43
N LYS A 337 -22.06 -27.41 22.25
CA LYS A 337 -23.39 -28.03 22.31
C LYS A 337 -24.46 -26.95 22.57
N GLU A 338 -25.68 -27.17 22.05
CA GLU A 338 -26.86 -26.29 22.12
C GLU A 338 -27.14 -25.61 23.49
N GLU A 339 -26.58 -26.09 24.61
CA GLU A 339 -26.71 -25.49 25.95
C GLU A 339 -25.81 -24.25 26.18
N ASP A 340 -24.65 -24.13 25.52
CA ASP A 340 -23.73 -22.96 25.65
C ASP A 340 -24.10 -21.79 24.69
N ASP A 341 -24.95 -22.06 23.69
CA ASP A 341 -25.44 -21.05 22.72
C ASP A 341 -26.34 -19.99 23.38
N LEU A 342 -26.90 -20.29 24.57
CA LEU A 342 -27.80 -19.36 25.28
C LEU A 342 -27.07 -18.17 25.92
N TYR A 343 -25.75 -18.30 26.15
CA TYR A 343 -24.91 -17.26 26.78
C TYR A 343 -23.90 -16.64 25.81
N ARG A 344 -23.73 -17.22 24.61
CA ARG A 344 -22.93 -16.61 23.56
C ARG A 344 -23.72 -15.50 22.89
N THR A 345 -23.28 -14.27 23.09
CA THR A 345 -23.84 -13.15 22.35
C THR A 345 -23.03 -12.95 21.07
N ASP A 346 -23.68 -12.97 19.90
CA ASP A 346 -23.11 -12.59 18.59
C ASP A 346 -22.89 -11.07 18.51
N ILE A 347 -22.49 -10.45 19.62
CA ILE A 347 -22.26 -9.01 19.70
C ILE A 347 -21.06 -8.66 18.85
N GLN A 348 -21.28 -7.68 17.98
CA GLN A 348 -20.29 -7.24 17.03
C GLN A 348 -20.20 -5.72 17.08
N ILE A 349 -19.07 -5.22 17.56
CA ILE A 349 -18.79 -3.79 17.69
C ILE A 349 -17.75 -3.38 16.65
N ALA A 350 -17.98 -2.26 15.95
CA ALA A 350 -17.08 -1.77 14.91
C ALA A 350 -15.64 -1.59 15.39
N ALA A 351 -15.45 -1.03 16.58
CA ALA A 351 -14.12 -0.80 17.17
C ALA A 351 -13.37 -2.12 17.46
N VAL A 352 -14.07 -3.16 17.92
CA VAL A 352 -13.46 -4.47 18.21
C VAL A 352 -13.15 -5.20 16.89
N ASN A 353 -14.06 -5.14 15.92
CA ASN A 353 -13.82 -5.70 14.57
C ASN A 353 -12.65 -5.03 13.86
N SER A 354 -12.54 -3.70 13.93
CA SER A 354 -11.44 -2.96 13.31
C SER A 354 -10.11 -3.24 13.99
N LEU A 355 -10.08 -3.34 15.33
CA LEU A 355 -8.89 -3.75 16.07
C LEU A 355 -8.44 -5.16 15.69
N ASN A 356 -9.38 -6.11 15.59
CA ASN A 356 -9.07 -7.49 15.18
C ASN A 356 -8.47 -7.54 13.76
N ALA A 357 -9.03 -6.76 12.82
CA ALA A 357 -8.48 -6.60 11.48
C ALA A 357 -7.05 -6.01 11.49
N ILE A 358 -6.81 -5.01 12.33
CA ILE A 358 -5.48 -4.41 12.52
C ILE A 358 -4.49 -5.44 13.06
N MET A 359 -4.88 -6.23 14.07
CA MET A 359 -4.03 -7.28 14.62
C MET A 359 -3.63 -8.30 13.55
N ALA A 360 -4.59 -8.74 12.72
CA ALA A 360 -4.36 -9.69 11.64
C ALA A 360 -3.45 -9.14 10.54
N ILE A 361 -3.71 -7.92 10.04
CA ILE A 361 -2.89 -7.33 8.97
C ILE A 361 -1.47 -7.01 9.46
N MET A 362 -1.30 -6.60 10.73
CA MET A 362 0.02 -6.37 11.31
C MET A 362 0.83 -7.67 11.37
N ARG A 363 0.17 -8.79 11.74
CA ARG A 363 0.82 -10.10 11.77
C ARG A 363 1.25 -10.58 10.38
N TRP A 364 0.39 -10.43 9.37
CA TRP A 364 0.72 -10.72 7.97
C TRP A 364 1.86 -9.83 7.45
N LYS A 365 1.88 -8.54 7.77
CA LYS A 365 2.97 -7.63 7.36
C LYS A 365 4.30 -8.01 8.01
N ARG A 366 4.30 -8.54 9.23
CA ARG A 366 5.51 -9.14 9.83
C ARG A 366 5.97 -10.38 9.07
N TRP A 367 5.04 -11.30 8.77
CA TRP A 367 5.32 -12.48 7.92
C TRP A 367 5.92 -12.10 6.56
N SER A 368 5.40 -11.05 5.93
CA SER A 368 5.85 -10.55 4.62
C SER A 368 7.15 -9.72 4.66
N ASN A 369 7.87 -9.69 5.79
CA ASN A 369 9.07 -8.89 6.01
C ASN A 369 8.88 -7.37 5.75
N TYR A 370 7.64 -6.88 5.85
CA TYR A 370 7.33 -5.45 5.78
C TYR A 370 7.66 -4.77 7.11
N PHE A 371 7.23 -5.38 8.21
CA PHE A 371 7.67 -5.03 9.55
C PHE A 371 8.74 -6.01 10.02
N ARG A 372 9.59 -5.55 10.93
CA ARG A 372 10.50 -6.45 11.63
C ARG A 372 9.70 -7.40 12.55
N ASP A 373 10.06 -8.68 12.54
CA ASP A 373 9.46 -9.71 13.38
C ASP A 373 10.54 -10.33 14.29
N GLU A 374 10.66 -9.84 15.52
CA GLU A 374 11.66 -10.33 16.49
C GLU A 374 11.09 -11.38 17.45
N ARG A 375 9.76 -11.44 17.59
CA ARG A 375 9.07 -12.31 18.56
C ARG A 375 8.42 -13.52 17.92
N ASN A 376 8.18 -13.51 16.60
CA ASN A 376 7.53 -14.58 15.86
C ASN A 376 6.23 -15.02 16.55
N GLU A 377 5.41 -14.07 17.02
CA GLU A 377 4.20 -14.42 17.73
C GLU A 377 3.24 -15.20 16.82
N VAL A 378 2.66 -16.25 17.39
CA VAL A 378 1.69 -17.12 16.72
C VAL A 378 0.28 -16.70 17.09
N ASN A 379 0.07 -16.26 18.34
CA ASN A 379 -1.24 -15.87 18.81
C ASN A 379 -1.16 -14.54 19.58
N SER A 380 -2.07 -13.63 19.25
CA SER A 380 -2.24 -12.34 19.91
C SER A 380 -3.69 -12.19 20.36
N VAL A 381 -3.91 -11.82 21.62
CA VAL A 381 -5.24 -11.57 22.19
C VAL A 381 -5.25 -10.22 22.90
N TYR A 382 -6.14 -9.33 22.46
CA TYR A 382 -6.49 -8.10 23.16
C TYR A 382 -7.68 -8.35 24.07
N MET A 383 -7.59 -7.95 25.35
CA MET A 383 -8.71 -7.96 26.30
C MET A 383 -9.27 -6.54 26.46
N ILE A 384 -10.59 -6.39 26.38
CA ILE A 384 -11.29 -5.11 26.43
C ILE A 384 -11.21 -4.52 27.84
N GLU A 385 -11.62 -5.30 28.84
CA GLU A 385 -11.68 -4.91 30.24
C GLU A 385 -10.29 -4.70 30.85
N GLY A 386 -9.31 -5.50 30.41
CA GLY A 386 -7.92 -5.40 30.86
C GLY A 386 -7.07 -4.38 30.10
N ASN A 387 -7.58 -3.85 28.98
CA ASN A 387 -6.85 -3.01 28.03
C ASN A 387 -5.39 -3.46 27.79
N ASN A 388 -5.20 -4.75 27.49
CA ASN A 388 -3.89 -5.34 27.30
C ASN A 388 -3.85 -6.24 26.07
N ILE A 389 -2.66 -6.36 25.45
CA ILE A 389 -2.40 -7.35 24.40
C ILE A 389 -1.44 -8.39 24.96
N SER A 390 -1.89 -9.64 25.00
CA SER A 390 -1.06 -10.79 25.30
C SER A 390 -0.61 -11.47 24.01
N ASN A 391 0.66 -11.88 23.95
CA ASN A 391 1.24 -12.56 22.79
C ASN A 391 1.85 -13.89 23.23
N ARG A 392 1.62 -14.95 22.44
CA ARG A 392 2.28 -16.25 22.60
C ARG A 392 3.15 -16.53 21.38
N ALA A 393 4.41 -16.87 21.63
CA ALA A 393 5.32 -17.38 20.60
C ALA A 393 5.01 -18.86 20.31
N ALA A 394 5.50 -19.35 19.17
CA ALA A 394 5.45 -20.77 18.79
C ALA A 394 6.17 -21.67 19.80
#